data_AF-A0ABD6T5Y0-F1
#
_entry.id   AF-A0ABD6T5Y0-F1
#
_cell.length_a   1.000
_cell.length_b   1.000
_cell.length_c   1.000
_cell.angle_alpha   90.00
_cell.angle_beta   90.00
_cell.angle_gamma   90.00
#
_symmetry.space_group_name_H-M   'P 1'
#
loop_
_entity.id
_entity.type
_entity.pdbx_description
1 polymer ?
#
loop_
_entity_poly.entity_id
_entity_poly.type
_entity_poly.pdbx_seq_one_letter_code
_entity_poly.pdbx_strand_id
1 'polypeptide(L)'
;MKAIKFFVTITLEFVGIYLFSKMVGWSFMEAFFLGSLAIFGVIWLLALNINLNANMDHTIYKTGIVKPFQFIWSPYIMGTISLIAISLITSIIYYIPYFT
;
A
#
# COMPACT_ATOMS: atom_id res chain seq x y z
N MET A 1 14.16 13.69 7.96
CA MET A 1 13.44 13.50 6.67
C MET A 1 12.75 12.14 6.52
N LYS A 2 13.42 11.00 6.74
CA LYS A 2 12.80 9.66 6.56
C LYS A 2 11.60 9.41 7.48
N ALA A 3 11.72 9.73 8.77
CA ALA A 3 10.62 9.58 9.74
C ALA A 3 9.40 10.47 9.39
N ILE A 4 9.63 11.72 8.97
CA ILE A 4 8.56 12.62 8.52
C ILE A 4 7.78 12.00 7.37
N LYS A 5 8.47 11.49 6.34
CA LYS A 5 7.83 10.84 5.20
C LYS A 5 6.98 9.63 5.63
N PHE A 6 7.51 8.82 6.53
CA PHE A 6 6.80 7.68 7.10
C PHE A 6 5.48 8.09 7.77
N PHE A 7 5.52 9.06 8.69
CA PHE A 7 4.32 9.52 9.39
C PHE A 7 3.32 10.20 8.43
N VAL A 8 3.81 11.03 7.50
CA VAL A 8 2.96 11.68 6.50
C VAL A 8 2.25 10.65 5.62
N THR A 9 2.94 9.58 5.20
CA THR A 9 2.31 8.49 4.43
C THR A 9 1.15 7.87 5.20
N ILE A 10 1.39 7.47 6.45
CA ILE A 10 0.35 6.86 7.29
C ILE A 10 -0.85 7.80 7.44
N THR A 11 -0.61 9.08 7.74
CA THR A 11 -1.69 10.07 7.91
C THR A 11 -2.48 10.27 6.62
N LEU A 12 -1.80 10.43 5.47
CA LEU A 12 -2.47 10.65 4.19
C LEU A 12 -3.30 9.45 3.76
N GLU A 13 -2.75 8.24 3.87
CA GLU A 13 -3.46 7.01 3.51
C GLU A 13 -4.66 6.79 4.42
N PHE A 14 -4.50 6.97 5.74
CA PHE A 14 -5.61 6.89 6.70
C PHE A 14 -6.74 7.88 6.37
N VAL A 15 -6.40 9.15 6.11
CA VAL A 15 -7.38 10.18 5.73
C VAL A 15 -8.05 9.84 4.41
N GLY A 16 -7.28 9.36 3.42
CA GLY A 16 -7.82 8.95 2.12
C GLY A 16 -8.84 7.82 2.26
N ILE A 17 -8.54 6.80 3.06
CA ILE A 17 -9.46 5.68 3.32
C ILE A 17 -10.70 6.16 4.08
N TYR A 18 -10.53 7.05 5.07
CA TYR A 18 -11.66 7.63 5.80
C TYR A 18 -12.61 8.40 4.88
N LEU A 19 -12.08 9.26 4.01
CA LEU A 19 -12.88 10.01 3.04
C LEU A 19 -13.57 9.07 2.05
N PHE A 20 -12.87 8.05 1.56
CA PHE A 20 -13.44 7.01 0.70
C PHE A 20 -14.63 6.30 1.38
N SER A 21 -14.46 5.87 2.63
CA SER A 21 -15.53 5.24 3.43
C SER A 21 -16.76 6.14 3.52
N LYS A 22 -16.57 7.45 3.76
CA LYS A 22 -17.67 8.42 3.78
C LYS A 22 -18.37 8.57 2.43
N MET A 23 -17.62 8.56 1.33
CA MET A 23 -18.18 8.71 -0.02
C MET A 23 -19.01 7.50 -0.46
N VAL A 24 -18.57 6.29 -0.12
CA VAL A 24 -19.25 5.04 -0.53
C VAL A 24 -20.33 4.61 0.47
N GLY A 25 -20.37 5.24 1.66
CA GLY A 25 -21.32 4.88 2.72
C GLY A 25 -20.96 3.59 3.45
N TRP A 26 -19.72 3.13 3.33
CA TRP A 26 -19.21 1.97 4.07
C TRP A 26 -18.82 2.35 5.49
N SER A 27 -18.93 1.41 6.43
CA SER A 27 -18.35 1.65 7.74
C SER A 27 -16.83 1.80 7.59
N PHE A 28 -16.22 2.66 8.41
CA PHE A 28 -14.77 2.83 8.35
C PHE A 28 -14.05 1.51 8.62
N MET A 29 -14.56 0.67 9.54
CA MET A 29 -13.96 -0.61 9.88
C MET A 29 -13.93 -1.60 8.72
N GLU A 30 -14.95 -1.61 7.86
CA GLU A 30 -14.99 -2.43 6.64
C GLU A 30 -14.00 -1.90 5.59
N ALA A 31 -13.89 -0.57 5.46
CA ALA A 31 -13.01 0.06 4.50
C ALA A 31 -11.54 0.07 4.93
N PHE A 32 -11.24 0.00 6.23
CA PHE A 32 -9.91 0.33 6.74
C PHE A 32 -8.85 -0.67 6.30
N PHE A 33 -9.08 -1.96 6.54
CA PHE A 33 -8.14 -3.01 6.14
C PHE A 33 -8.08 -3.17 4.62
N LEU A 34 -9.24 -3.25 3.96
CA LEU A 34 -9.30 -3.40 2.50
C LEU A 34 -8.70 -2.19 1.76
N GLY A 35 -8.95 -0.98 2.25
CA GLY A 35 -8.38 0.24 1.70
C GLY A 35 -6.86 0.29 1.86
N SER A 36 -6.34 -0.09 3.03
CA SER A 36 -4.89 -0.17 3.26
C SER A 36 -4.23 -1.20 2.34
N LEU A 37 -4.86 -2.37 2.17
CA LEU A 37 -4.40 -3.43 1.28
C LEU A 37 -4.46 -3.00 -0.19
N ALA A 38 -5.52 -2.30 -0.59
CA ALA A 38 -5.70 -1.79 -1.95
C ALA A 38 -4.62 -0.76 -2.32
N ILE A 39 -4.32 0.19 -1.43
CA ILE A 39 -3.25 1.17 -1.64
C ILE A 39 -1.91 0.47 -1.86
N PHE A 40 -1.56 -0.49 -1.01
CA PHE A 40 -0.35 -1.28 -1.18
C PHE A 40 -0.34 -2.05 -2.50
N GLY A 41 -1.46 -2.71 -2.85
CA GLY A 41 -1.60 -3.45 -4.10
C GLY A 41 -1.36 -2.57 -5.33
N VAL A 42 -1.93 -1.36 -5.36
CA VAL A 42 -1.71 -0.39 -6.45
C VAL A 42 -0.24 0.00 -6.54
N ILE A 43 0.39 0.36 -5.42
CA ILE A 43 1.81 0.74 -5.39
C ILE A 43 2.68 -0.41 -5.90
N TRP A 44 2.39 -1.64 -5.48
CA TRP A 44 3.14 -2.83 -5.87
C TRP A 44 2.99 -3.12 -7.37
N LEU A 45 1.77 -3.07 -7.90
CA LEU A 45 1.50 -3.30 -9.33
C LEU A 45 2.14 -2.23 -10.21
N LEU A 46 2.12 -0.97 -9.79
CA LEU A 46 2.80 0.11 -10.50
C LEU A 46 4.32 -0.10 -10.55
N ALA A 47 4.92 -0.48 -9.42
CA ALA A 47 6.35 -0.78 -9.35
C ALA A 47 6.73 -1.96 -10.24
N LEU A 48 5.90 -3.01 -10.26
CA LEU A 48 6.09 -4.17 -11.14
C LEU A 48 6.03 -3.75 -12.61
N ASN A 49 5.01 -2.97 -13.00
CA ASN A 49 4.84 -2.51 -14.37
C ASN A 49 6.04 -1.66 -14.85
N ILE A 50 6.56 -0.78 -13.99
CA ILE A 50 7.76 0.01 -14.29
C ILE A 50 8.97 -0.91 -14.54
N ASN A 51 9.17 -1.93 -13.71
CA ASN A 51 10.25 -2.89 -13.88
C ASN A 51 10.12 -3.67 -15.19
N LEU A 52 8.92 -4.15 -15.53
CA LEU A 52 8.65 -4.87 -16.77
C LEU A 52 8.94 -4.01 -18.00
N ASN A 53 8.49 -2.75 -18.00
CA ASN A 53 8.74 -1.83 -19.10
C ASN A 53 10.23 -1.55 -19.29
N ALA A 54 10.97 -1.30 -18.20
CA ALA A 54 12.42 -1.11 -18.27
C ALA A 54 13.15 -2.34 -18.81
N ASN A 55 12.71 -3.55 -18.44
CA ASN A 55 13.27 -4.79 -18.97
C ASN A 55 12.95 -5.00 -20.45
N MET A 56 11.74 -4.65 -20.89
CA MET A 56 11.38 -4.64 -22.32
C MET A 56 12.29 -3.70 -23.10
N ASP A 57 12.50 -2.48 -22.61
CA ASP A 57 13.37 -1.49 -23.26
C ASP A 57 14.82 -1.98 -23.35
N HIS A 58 15.36 -2.56 -22.26
CA HIS A 58 16.70 -3.14 -22.26
C HIS A 58 16.86 -4.26 -23.30
N THR A 59 15.81 -5.06 -23.50
CA THR A 59 15.82 -6.19 -24.43
C THR A 59 15.69 -5.70 -25.88
N ILE A 60 14.77 -4.77 -26.15
CA ILE A 60 14.48 -4.24 -27.50
C ILE A 60 15.67 -3.41 -28.01
N TYR A 61 16.16 -2.48 -27.21
CA TYR A 61 17.20 -1.54 -27.62
C TYR A 61 18.62 -2.03 -27.30
N LYS A 62 18.76 -3.21 -26.67
CA LYS A 62 20.05 -3.76 -26.19
C LYS A 62 20.82 -2.78 -25.30
N THR A 63 20.10 -1.96 -24.56
CA THR A 63 20.63 -0.82 -23.78
C THR A 63 21.09 -1.22 -22.38
N GLY A 64 20.76 -2.43 -21.90
CA GLY A 64 21.06 -2.81 -20.53
C GLY A 64 20.81 -4.28 -20.19
N ILE A 65 20.92 -4.58 -18.89
CA ILE A 65 20.73 -5.92 -18.32
C ILE A 65 19.29 -6.05 -17.82
N VAL A 66 18.64 -7.17 -18.14
CA VAL A 66 17.32 -7.54 -17.59
C VAL A 66 17.47 -7.87 -16.11
N LYS A 67 16.65 -7.25 -15.25
CA LYS A 67 16.71 -7.42 -13.79
C LYS A 67 15.40 -7.96 -13.25
N PRO A 68 15.42 -8.91 -12.29
CA PRO A 68 14.19 -9.34 -11.63
C PRO A 68 13.54 -8.18 -10.88
N PHE A 69 12.23 -8.28 -10.66
CA PHE A 69 11.53 -7.31 -9.83
C PHE A 69 12.06 -7.34 -8.40
N GLN A 70 12.48 -6.17 -7.91
CA GLN A 70 12.92 -5.97 -6.54
C GLN A 70 12.09 -4.87 -5.92
N PHE A 71 11.45 -5.19 -4.81
CA PHE A 71 10.68 -4.21 -4.07
C PHE A 71 11.61 -3.35 -3.19
N ILE A 72 11.68 -2.06 -3.46
CA ILE A 72 12.62 -1.16 -2.79
C ILE A 72 12.00 -0.65 -1.48
N TRP A 73 12.63 -0.98 -0.37
CA TRP A 73 12.25 -0.49 0.94
C TRP A 73 12.49 1.02 1.05
N SER A 74 11.40 1.78 1.08
CA SER A 74 11.41 3.22 1.30
C SER A 74 10.54 3.57 2.50
N PRO A 75 10.72 4.78 3.09
CA PRO A 75 9.86 5.22 4.19
C PRO A 75 8.36 5.22 3.86
N TYR A 76 8.01 5.42 2.58
CA TYR A 76 6.62 5.36 2.10
C TYR A 76 6.08 3.92 2.20
N ILE A 77 6.81 2.96 1.63
CA ILE A 77 6.46 1.54 1.68
C ILE A 77 6.35 1.03 3.12
N MET A 78 7.28 1.44 3.99
CA MET A 78 7.24 1.11 5.41
C MET A 78 5.99 1.67 6.08
N GLY A 79 5.58 2.89 5.72
CA GLY A 79 4.35 3.52 6.19
C GLY A 79 3.11 2.74 5.78
N THR A 80 2.98 2.41 4.48
CA THR A 80 1.85 1.64 3.95
C THR A 80 1.75 0.25 4.59
N ILE A 81 2.86 -0.48 4.71
CA ILE A 81 2.88 -1.80 5.36
C ILE A 81 2.51 -1.69 6.84
N SER A 82 2.99 -0.64 7.52
CA SER A 82 2.62 -0.39 8.92
C SER A 82 1.12 -0.11 9.05
N LEU A 83 0.52 0.62 8.13
CA LEU A 83 -0.93 0.87 8.12
C LEU A 83 -1.73 -0.40 7.84
N ILE A 84 -1.26 -1.30 6.97
CA ILE A 84 -1.87 -2.63 6.78
C ILE A 84 -1.84 -3.43 8.10
N ALA A 85 -0.70 -3.45 8.80
CA ALA A 85 -0.59 -4.16 10.07
C ALA A 85 -1.51 -3.58 11.14
N ILE A 86 -1.52 -2.25 11.29
CA ILE A 86 -2.40 -1.53 12.22
C ILE A 86 -3.86 -1.81 11.90
N SER A 87 -4.26 -1.70 10.63
CA SER A 87 -5.64 -1.94 10.20
C SER A 87 -6.08 -3.39 10.44
N LEU A 88 -5.24 -4.37 10.14
CA LEU A 88 -5.53 -5.78 10.42
C LEU A 88 -5.74 -6.03 11.92
N ILE A 89 -4.82 -5.56 12.76
CA ILE A 89 -4.93 -5.70 14.22
C ILE A 89 -6.21 -5.04 14.73
N THR A 90 -6.51 -3.82 14.26
CA THR A 90 -7.71 -3.08 14.64
C THR A 90 -8.98 -3.84 14.22
N SER A 91 -9.02 -4.38 12.99
CA SER A 91 -10.14 -5.19 12.51
C SER A 91 -10.35 -6.44 13.36
N ILE A 92 -9.28 -7.17 13.70
CA ILE A 92 -9.38 -8.35 14.57
C ILE A 92 -10.00 -7.96 15.92
N ILE A 93 -9.46 -6.93 16.59
CA ILE A 93 -9.98 -6.46 17.89
C ILE A 93 -11.46 -6.07 17.79
N TYR A 94 -11.83 -5.35 16.73
CA TYR A 94 -13.20 -4.89 16.53
C TYR A 94 -14.18 -6.05 16.31
N TYR A 95 -13.76 -7.09 15.58
CA TYR A 95 -14.64 -8.22 15.27
C TYR A 95 -14.61 -9.36 16.29
N ILE A 96 -13.64 -9.41 17.22
CA ILE A 96 -13.56 -10.44 18.28
C ILE A 96 -14.90 -10.66 19.01
N PRO A 97 -15.64 -9.63 19.48
CA PRO A 97 -16.88 -9.83 20.23
C PRO A 97 -18.00 -10.51 19.44
N TYR A 98 -17.91 -10.57 18.11
CA TYR A 98 -18.89 -11.25 17.26
C TYR A 98 -18.64 -12.76 17.15
N PHE A 99 -17.52 -13.25 17.68
CA PHE A 99 -17.11 -14.66 17.65
C PHE A 99 -17.04 -15.31 19.05
N THR A 100 -17.40 -14.57 20.10
CA THR A 100 -17.45 -15.03 21.50
C THR A 100 -18.89 -15.04 21.98
#